data_AF-A0A2M7XKT0-F1
#
_entry.id   AF-A0A2M7XKT0-F1
#
_cell.length_a   1.000
_cell.length_b   1.000
_cell.length_c   1.000
_cell.angle_alpha   90.00
_cell.angle_beta   90.00
_cell.angle_gamma   90.00
#
_symmetry.space_group_name_H-M   'P 1'
#
loop_
_entity.id
_entity.type
_entity.pdbx_description
1 polymer ?
#
loop_
_entity_poly.entity_id
_entity_poly.type
_entity_poly.pdbx_seq_one_letter_code
_entity_poly.pdbx_strand_id
1 'polypeptide(L)'
;EKDIEDIKLVLHDIDRKEIEKIYDEVQELQAKEKSIDMHITNLEGETKKLEEYKEESTKYKMQIENIEKSIKEVESTKLKVERGKADIEKQLQGIDYAGILELEKLNTKMKESYRDIDSLVHEFKDVQIQVKQLQQEEEVVNNLYNIFSKELLLLVLQDHLPVLSDIINSYLAQVVEYQISFSLHKSTTDKLELLAQIFDDKGERDVKSLSGGQRVILKIVWMFAISSYIHSPVLFIDETINNLDADTVAKVSDMLEDFVKSKSMKLYAVTHNQQIQDMKFWDKVIEI
;
A
#
# COMPACT_ATOMS: atom_id res chain seq x y z
N GLU A 1 40.80 127.18 106.97
CA GLU A 1 42.26 126.91 106.99
C GLU A 1 42.60 125.43 107.29
N LYS A 2 41.95 124.45 106.64
CA LYS A 2 42.49 123.08 106.58
C LYS A 2 42.05 122.32 105.32
N ASP A 3 40.78 122.44 104.95
CA ASP A 3 40.23 121.67 103.81
C ASP A 3 40.63 122.21 102.41
N ILE A 4 41.12 123.46 102.32
CA ILE A 4 41.55 124.08 101.04
C ILE A 4 42.99 123.69 100.69
N GLU A 5 43.82 123.33 101.67
CA GLU A 5 45.19 122.83 101.45
C GLU A 5 45.19 121.36 101.02
N ASP A 6 44.34 120.52 101.62
CA ASP A 6 44.27 119.09 101.29
C ASP A 6 43.71 118.82 99.88
N ILE A 7 42.77 119.65 99.39
CA ILE A 7 42.24 119.50 98.02
C ILE A 7 43.23 120.06 96.96
N LYS A 8 44.02 121.10 97.29
CA LYS A 8 45.08 121.59 96.40
C LYS A 8 46.25 120.63 96.29
N LEU A 9 46.57 119.89 97.36
CA LEU A 9 47.61 118.85 97.35
C LEU A 9 47.24 117.69 96.41
N VAL A 10 45.99 117.22 96.41
CA VAL A 10 45.58 116.11 95.54
C VAL A 10 45.43 116.53 94.07
N LEU A 11 44.98 117.77 93.79
CA LEU A 11 44.80 118.24 92.42
C LEU A 11 46.10 118.70 91.74
N HIS A 12 47.17 119.00 92.49
CA HIS A 12 48.46 119.37 91.90
C HIS A 12 49.33 118.15 91.51
N ASP A 13 49.07 116.99 92.11
CA ASP A 13 49.81 115.73 91.90
C ASP A 13 49.22 114.82 90.81
N ILE A 14 48.10 115.19 90.19
CA ILE A 14 47.52 114.42 89.08
C ILE A 14 47.90 115.11 87.75
N ASP A 15 48.95 114.59 87.12
CA ASP A 15 49.37 114.98 85.78
C ASP A 15 48.36 114.45 84.75
N ARG A 16 47.31 115.24 84.52
CA ARG A 16 46.25 114.94 83.55
C ARG A 16 46.78 114.64 82.14
N LYS A 17 47.97 115.14 81.77
CA LYS A 17 48.57 114.83 80.46
C LYS A 17 49.09 113.40 80.37
N GLU A 18 49.58 112.82 81.46
CA GLU A 18 50.01 111.41 81.46
C GLU A 18 48.82 110.46 81.31
N ILE A 19 47.69 110.78 81.95
CA ILE A 19 46.47 109.96 81.89
C ILE A 19 45.84 110.01 80.49
N GLU A 20 45.78 111.17 79.83
CA GLU A 20 45.31 111.28 78.43
C GLU A 20 46.23 110.52 77.46
N LYS A 21 47.55 110.59 77.66
CA LYS A 21 48.52 109.88 76.81
C LYS A 21 48.41 108.35 76.95
N ILE A 22 48.21 107.86 78.17
CA ILE A 22 47.96 106.44 78.43
C ILE A 22 46.59 106.02 77.86
N TYR A 23 45.57 106.86 77.93
CA TYR A 23 44.25 106.57 77.37
C TYR A 23 44.28 106.47 75.83
N ASP A 24 45.00 107.37 75.15
CA ASP A 24 45.21 107.34 73.71
C ASP A 24 46.07 106.13 73.28
N GLU A 25 47.11 105.78 74.04
CA GLU A 25 47.90 104.55 73.81
C GLU A 25 47.05 103.28 74.00
N VAL A 26 46.16 103.25 75.00
CA VAL A 26 45.24 102.12 75.21
C VAL A 26 44.20 102.03 74.10
N GLN A 27 43.67 103.16 73.61
CA GLN A 27 42.76 103.20 72.46
C GLN A 27 43.44 102.74 71.16
N GLU A 28 44.68 103.17 70.90
CA GLU A 28 45.47 102.68 69.76
C GLU A 28 45.78 101.18 69.87
N LEU A 29 46.14 100.70 71.07
CA LEU A 29 46.42 99.29 71.30
C LEU A 29 45.16 98.43 71.14
N GLN A 30 44.01 98.90 71.64
CA GLN A 30 42.72 98.21 71.44
C GLN A 30 42.29 98.20 69.97
N ALA A 31 42.54 99.28 69.22
CA ALA A 31 42.27 99.30 67.78
C ALA A 31 43.19 98.34 66.99
N LYS A 32 44.47 98.24 67.39
CA LYS A 32 45.42 97.27 66.82
C LYS A 32 45.06 95.84 67.20
N GLU A 33 44.69 95.57 68.44
CA GLU A 33 44.24 94.25 68.92
C GLU A 33 43.02 93.79 68.13
N LYS A 34 42.02 94.65 67.96
CA LYS A 34 40.80 94.33 67.18
C LYS A 34 41.08 94.10 65.69
N SER A 35 42.05 94.83 65.12
CA SER A 35 42.52 94.61 63.75
C SER A 35 43.24 93.27 63.59
N ILE A 36 44.10 92.92 64.56
CA ILE A 36 44.82 91.64 64.60
C ILE A 36 43.85 90.48 64.77
N ASP A 37 42.89 90.56 65.68
CA ASP A 37 41.85 89.54 65.87
C ASP A 37 41.04 89.31 64.59
N MET A 38 40.65 90.38 63.90
CA MET A 38 39.92 90.29 62.63
C MET A 38 40.77 89.64 61.52
N HIS A 39 42.09 89.85 61.53
CA HIS A 39 43.02 89.18 60.64
C HIS A 39 43.20 87.70 60.98
N ILE A 40 43.28 87.36 62.27
CA ILE A 40 43.33 85.98 62.75
C ILE A 40 42.06 85.23 62.33
N THR A 41 40.88 85.82 62.52
CA THR A 41 39.62 85.16 62.14
C THR A 41 39.53 84.92 60.64
N ASN A 42 40.03 85.84 59.81
CA ASN A 42 40.10 85.64 58.36
C ASN A 42 41.08 84.54 57.97
N LEU A 43 42.27 84.50 58.58
CA LEU A 43 43.27 83.48 58.31
C LEU A 43 42.79 82.08 58.77
N GLU A 44 42.05 82.00 59.88
CA GLU A 44 41.38 80.77 60.34
C GLU A 44 40.29 80.32 59.35
N GLY A 45 39.52 81.26 58.80
CA GLY A 45 38.55 80.97 57.74
C GLY A 45 39.18 80.49 56.44
N GLU A 46 40.31 81.06 56.04
CA GLU A 46 41.07 80.65 54.85
C GLU A 46 41.75 79.29 55.04
N THR A 47 42.32 79.01 56.22
CA THR A 47 42.90 77.70 56.53
C THR A 47 41.85 76.60 56.52
N LYS A 48 40.66 76.85 57.08
CA LYS A 48 39.55 75.89 57.03
C LYS A 48 39.10 75.59 55.60
N LYS A 49 38.96 76.60 54.74
CA LYS A 49 38.65 76.40 53.30
C LYS A 49 39.75 75.60 52.60
N LEU A 50 41.01 75.83 52.95
CA LEU A 50 42.15 75.13 52.35
C LEU A 50 42.22 73.66 52.80
N GLU A 51 41.80 73.35 54.03
CA GLU A 51 41.60 71.96 54.49
C GLU A 51 40.43 71.29 53.76
N GLU A 52 39.29 71.96 53.61
CA GLU A 52 38.14 71.46 52.84
C GLU A 52 38.53 71.15 51.37
N TYR A 53 39.30 72.04 50.71
CA TYR A 53 39.80 71.78 49.36
C TYR A 53 40.81 70.63 49.28
N LYS A 54 41.63 70.41 50.32
CA LYS A 54 42.54 69.25 50.38
C LYS A 54 41.76 67.95 50.54
N GLU A 55 40.71 67.94 51.35
CA GLU A 55 39.82 66.80 51.51
C GLU A 55 39.04 66.48 50.22
N GLU A 56 38.54 67.50 49.52
CA GLU A 56 37.90 67.31 48.21
C GLU A 56 38.90 66.80 47.16
N SER A 57 40.10 67.38 47.09
CA SER A 57 41.15 66.96 46.17
C SER A 57 41.55 65.50 46.38
N THR A 58 41.67 65.06 47.64
CA THR A 58 41.96 63.66 47.97
C THR A 58 40.81 62.72 47.61
N LYS A 59 39.55 63.13 47.82
CA LYS A 59 38.37 62.38 47.35
C LYS A 59 38.34 62.23 45.83
N TYR A 60 38.56 63.31 45.08
CA TYR A 60 38.59 63.25 43.61
C TYR A 60 39.75 62.37 43.10
N LYS A 61 40.91 62.42 43.76
CA LYS A 61 42.04 61.56 43.41
C LYS A 61 41.73 60.08 43.60
N MET A 62 41.09 59.71 44.71
CA MET A 62 40.62 58.33 44.94
C MET A 62 39.56 57.89 43.93
N GLN A 63 38.66 58.79 43.52
CA GLN A 63 37.66 58.49 42.48
C GLN A 63 38.30 58.25 41.11
N ILE A 64 39.30 59.06 40.73
CA ILE A 64 40.05 58.88 39.48
C ILE A 64 40.76 57.53 39.47
N GLU A 65 41.46 57.17 40.55
CA GLU A 65 42.15 55.88 40.66
C GLU A 65 41.18 54.68 40.53
N ASN A 66 39.99 54.78 41.14
CA ASN A 66 38.96 53.75 41.01
C ASN A 66 38.41 53.66 39.58
N ILE A 67 38.13 54.79 38.93
CA ILE A 67 37.67 54.83 37.54
C ILE A 67 38.72 54.25 36.60
N GLU A 68 40.01 54.59 36.78
CA GLU A 68 41.11 54.02 35.99
C GLU A 68 41.21 52.51 36.14
N LYS A 69 40.99 51.99 37.35
CA LYS A 69 40.94 50.54 37.59
C LYS A 69 39.75 49.89 36.88
N SER A 70 38.56 50.47 36.97
CA SER A 70 37.37 49.98 36.26
C SER A 70 37.53 50.04 34.73
N ILE A 71 38.16 51.09 34.20
CA ILE A 71 38.47 51.19 32.76
C ILE A 71 39.37 50.04 32.33
N LYS A 72 40.46 49.77 33.06
CA LYS A 72 41.37 48.64 32.76
C LYS A 72 40.66 47.29 32.80
N GLU A 73 39.76 47.09 33.77
CA GLU A 73 38.96 45.87 33.87
C GLU A 73 38.05 45.72 32.65
N VAL A 74 37.32 46.78 32.27
CA VAL A 74 36.46 46.79 31.08
C VAL A 74 37.26 46.55 29.80
N GLU A 75 38.42 47.19 29.63
CA GLU A 75 39.31 46.98 28.48
C GLU A 75 39.79 45.54 28.38
N SER A 76 40.19 44.93 29.51
CA SER A 76 40.58 43.52 29.53
C SER A 76 39.43 42.58 29.15
N THR A 77 38.20 42.96 29.51
CA THR A 77 36.99 42.17 29.25
C THR A 77 36.58 42.29 27.78
N LYS A 78 36.64 43.50 27.22
CA LYS A 78 36.45 43.77 25.80
C LYS A 78 37.41 42.95 24.94
N LEU A 79 38.69 42.92 25.30
CA LEU A 79 39.71 42.14 24.60
C LEU A 79 39.44 40.63 24.61
N LYS A 80 38.92 40.09 25.72
CA LYS A 80 38.50 38.68 25.80
C LYS A 80 37.31 38.38 24.89
N VAL A 81 36.32 39.25 24.88
CA VAL A 81 35.12 39.11 24.03
C VAL A 81 35.49 39.21 22.55
N GLU A 82 36.35 40.15 22.16
CA GLU A 82 36.82 40.29 20.78
C GLU A 82 37.60 39.06 20.31
N ARG A 83 38.46 38.50 21.16
CA ARG A 83 39.15 37.24 20.86
C ARG A 83 38.19 36.06 20.73
N GLY A 84 37.20 35.95 21.64
CA GLY A 84 36.18 34.90 21.57
C GLY A 84 35.33 35.00 20.30
N LYS A 85 34.95 36.21 19.90
CA LYS A 85 34.24 36.47 18.65
C LYS A 85 35.07 36.04 17.43
N ALA A 86 36.34 36.42 17.38
CA ALA A 86 37.22 36.06 16.27
C ALA A 86 37.44 34.54 16.15
N ASP A 87 37.52 33.83 17.29
CA ASP A 87 37.65 32.36 17.27
C ASP A 87 36.37 31.68 16.76
N ILE A 88 35.20 32.17 17.18
CA ILE A 88 33.90 31.68 16.69
C ILE A 88 33.73 31.98 15.18
N GLU A 89 34.10 33.16 14.71
CA GLU A 89 34.06 33.51 13.28
C GLU A 89 34.98 32.60 12.45
N LYS A 90 36.16 32.26 12.98
CA LYS A 90 37.08 31.32 12.34
C LYS A 90 36.54 29.89 12.31
N GLN A 91 35.88 29.45 13.38
CA GLN A 91 35.20 28.16 13.44
C GLN A 91 34.03 28.09 12.45
N LEU A 92 33.24 29.16 12.31
CA LEU A 92 32.14 29.27 11.35
C LEU A 92 32.60 29.20 9.89
N GLN A 93 33.75 29.82 9.56
CA GLN A 93 34.33 29.73 8.22
C GLN A 93 34.77 28.31 7.82
N GLY A 94 35.00 27.43 8.80
CA GLY A 94 35.34 26.02 8.55
C GLY A 94 34.14 25.10 8.31
N ILE A 95 32.91 25.59 8.52
CA ILE A 95 31.68 24.79 8.36
C ILE A 95 31.14 24.97 6.93
N ASP A 96 31.23 23.92 6.13
CA ASP A 96 30.59 23.87 4.81
C ASP A 96 29.08 23.63 4.93
N TYR A 97 28.34 24.71 5.17
CA TYR A 97 26.88 24.68 5.26
C TYR A 97 26.21 24.18 3.97
N ALA A 98 26.81 24.45 2.80
CA ALA A 98 26.26 24.02 1.51
C ALA A 98 26.37 22.49 1.36
N GLY A 99 27.53 21.93 1.69
CA GLY A 99 27.75 20.48 1.70
C GLY A 99 26.84 19.75 2.69
N ILE A 100 26.61 20.30 3.88
CA ILE A 100 25.68 19.72 4.87
C ILE A 100 24.24 19.68 4.32
N LEU A 101 23.79 20.75 3.65
CA LEU A 101 22.44 20.81 3.07
C LEU A 101 22.28 19.82 1.92
N GLU A 102 23.30 19.64 1.08
CA GLU A 102 23.29 18.63 0.02
C GLU A 102 23.26 17.20 0.59
N LEU A 103 24.05 16.93 1.63
CA LEU A 103 24.03 15.64 2.33
C LEU A 103 22.66 15.34 2.94
N GLU A 104 21.98 16.35 3.50
CA GLU A 104 20.63 16.20 4.05
C GLU A 104 19.60 15.89 2.96
N LYS A 105 19.68 16.57 1.81
CA LYS A 105 18.84 16.25 0.64
C LYS A 105 19.10 14.84 0.12
N LEU A 106 20.37 14.43 0.03
CA LEU A 106 20.75 13.10 -0.42
C LEU A 106 20.23 12.02 0.53
N ASN A 107 20.36 12.23 1.84
CA ASN A 107 19.84 11.32 2.86
C ASN A 107 18.31 11.19 2.78
N THR A 108 17.61 12.30 2.50
CA THR A 108 16.15 12.28 2.30
C THR A 108 15.77 11.43 1.09
N LYS A 109 16.42 11.64 -0.05
CA LYS A 109 16.21 10.79 -1.25
C LYS A 109 16.54 9.32 -0.98
N MET A 110 17.61 9.05 -0.24
CA MET A 110 18.00 7.68 0.11
C MET A 110 16.92 6.99 0.97
N LYS A 111 16.33 7.72 1.92
CA LYS A 111 15.21 7.21 2.73
C LYS A 111 13.97 6.92 1.90
N GLU A 112 13.65 7.79 0.95
CA GLU A 112 12.54 7.57 0.00
C GLU A 112 12.80 6.31 -0.84
N SER A 113 13.98 6.20 -1.46
CA SER A 113 14.35 5.02 -2.24
C SER A 113 14.35 3.72 -1.41
N TYR A 114 14.77 3.78 -0.14
CA TYR A 114 14.70 2.62 0.74
C TYR A 114 13.27 2.17 0.98
N ARG A 115 12.35 3.12 1.21
CA ARG A 115 10.92 2.84 1.38
C ARG A 115 10.31 2.23 0.12
N ASP A 116 10.68 2.74 -1.06
CA ASP A 116 10.19 2.22 -2.33
C ASP A 116 10.67 0.79 -2.57
N ILE A 117 11.95 0.51 -2.29
CA ILE A 117 12.51 -0.85 -2.37
C ILE A 117 11.78 -1.80 -1.41
N ASP A 118 11.54 -1.38 -0.17
CA ASP A 118 10.81 -2.18 0.81
C ASP A 118 9.39 -2.52 0.34
N SER A 119 8.67 -1.53 -0.22
CA SER A 119 7.35 -1.75 -0.82
C SER A 119 7.41 -2.75 -1.98
N LEU A 120 8.36 -2.60 -2.90
CA LEU A 120 8.53 -3.51 -4.03
C LEU A 120 8.86 -4.94 -3.59
N VAL A 121 9.65 -5.10 -2.53
CA VAL A 121 9.96 -6.42 -1.95
C VAL A 121 8.70 -7.07 -1.36
N HIS A 122 7.85 -6.29 -0.70
CA HIS A 122 6.57 -6.77 -0.19
C HIS A 122 5.62 -7.16 -1.32
N GLU A 123 5.42 -6.30 -2.32
CA GLU A 123 4.61 -6.59 -3.50
C GLU A 123 5.09 -7.84 -4.24
N PHE A 124 6.40 -7.99 -4.43
CA PHE A 124 6.98 -9.16 -5.07
C PHE A 124 6.66 -10.47 -4.31
N LYS A 125 6.72 -10.44 -2.97
CA LYS A 125 6.37 -11.61 -2.15
C LYS A 125 4.89 -11.95 -2.28
N ASP A 126 4.02 -10.96 -2.28
CA ASP A 126 2.57 -11.16 -2.43
C ASP A 126 2.26 -11.78 -3.79
N VAL A 127 2.87 -11.25 -4.86
CA VAL A 127 2.75 -11.82 -6.21
C VAL A 127 3.29 -13.25 -6.25
N GLN A 128 4.42 -13.55 -5.60
CA GLN A 128 4.93 -14.94 -5.55
C GLN A 128 3.96 -15.91 -4.89
N ILE A 129 3.24 -15.49 -3.85
CA ILE A 129 2.21 -16.31 -3.20
C ILE A 129 1.04 -16.54 -4.16
N GLN A 130 0.57 -15.48 -4.82
CA GLN A 130 -0.52 -15.59 -5.80
C GLN A 130 -0.16 -16.50 -6.96
N VAL A 131 1.05 -16.40 -7.51
CA VAL A 131 1.53 -17.28 -8.58
C VAL A 131 1.51 -18.74 -8.14
N LYS A 132 1.97 -19.04 -6.91
CA LYS A 132 1.93 -20.41 -6.40
C LYS A 132 0.51 -20.94 -6.24
N GLN A 133 -0.43 -20.11 -5.79
CA GLN A 133 -1.84 -20.49 -5.67
C GLN A 133 -2.45 -20.78 -7.04
N LEU A 134 -2.22 -19.90 -8.03
CA LEU A 134 -2.70 -20.09 -9.39
C LEU A 134 -2.12 -21.35 -10.05
N GLN A 135 -0.85 -21.68 -9.79
CA GLN A 135 -0.25 -22.94 -10.28
C GLN A 135 -0.94 -24.18 -9.70
N GLN A 136 -1.33 -24.15 -8.43
CA GLN A 136 -2.08 -25.25 -7.81
C GLN A 136 -3.50 -25.35 -8.39
N GLU A 137 -4.17 -24.23 -8.60
CA GLU A 137 -5.50 -24.20 -9.23
C GLU A 137 -5.44 -24.71 -10.68
N GLU A 138 -4.43 -24.32 -11.44
CA GLU A 138 -4.19 -24.82 -12.81
C GLU A 138 -4.00 -26.33 -12.82
N GLU A 139 -3.25 -26.90 -11.88
CA GLU A 139 -3.06 -28.34 -11.76
C GLU A 139 -4.39 -29.07 -11.51
N VAL A 140 -5.21 -28.55 -10.59
CA VAL A 140 -6.54 -29.10 -10.30
C VAL A 140 -7.44 -29.05 -11.54
N VAL A 141 -7.48 -27.91 -12.23
CA VAL A 141 -8.30 -27.73 -13.43
C VAL A 141 -7.85 -28.66 -14.55
N ASN A 142 -6.54 -28.82 -14.76
CA ASN A 142 -6.00 -29.75 -15.76
C ASN A 142 -6.36 -31.21 -15.43
N ASN A 143 -6.30 -31.59 -14.16
CA ASN A 143 -6.72 -32.92 -13.72
C ASN A 143 -8.20 -33.15 -13.97
N LEU A 144 -9.06 -32.19 -13.61
CA LEU A 144 -10.50 -32.27 -13.88
C LEU A 144 -10.76 -32.36 -15.39
N TYR A 145 -10.07 -31.56 -16.20
CA TYR A 145 -10.18 -31.63 -17.65
C TYR A 145 -9.83 -33.02 -18.17
N ASN A 146 -8.74 -33.63 -17.72
CA ASN A 146 -8.36 -34.98 -18.14
C ASN A 146 -9.41 -36.03 -17.75
N ILE A 147 -9.94 -35.94 -16.53
CA ILE A 147 -11.00 -36.84 -16.05
C ILE A 147 -12.26 -36.71 -16.91
N PHE A 148 -12.78 -35.49 -17.10
CA PHE A 148 -14.04 -35.29 -17.82
C PHE A 148 -13.92 -35.48 -19.34
N SER A 149 -12.81 -35.06 -19.95
CA SER A 149 -12.65 -35.10 -21.40
C SER A 149 -12.25 -36.47 -21.93
N LYS A 150 -11.52 -37.27 -21.14
CA LYS A 150 -10.96 -38.55 -21.59
C LYS A 150 -11.47 -39.72 -20.75
N GLU A 151 -11.25 -39.69 -19.44
CA GLU A 151 -11.48 -40.88 -18.60
C GLU A 151 -12.95 -41.20 -18.42
N LEU A 152 -13.78 -40.20 -18.12
CA LEU A 152 -15.21 -40.38 -17.96
C LEU A 152 -15.87 -40.80 -19.28
N LEU A 153 -15.49 -40.17 -20.39
CA LEU A 153 -16.00 -40.55 -21.71
C LEU A 153 -15.62 -41.99 -22.04
N LEU A 154 -14.36 -42.39 -21.79
CA LEU A 154 -13.91 -43.77 -21.98
C LEU A 154 -14.72 -44.75 -21.13
N LEU A 155 -14.89 -44.45 -19.85
CA LEU A 155 -15.62 -45.29 -18.91
C LEU A 155 -17.07 -45.48 -19.36
N VAL A 156 -17.78 -44.37 -19.62
CA VAL A 156 -19.19 -44.38 -20.05
C VAL A 156 -19.36 -45.15 -21.36
N LEU A 157 -18.46 -44.95 -22.34
CA LEU A 157 -18.53 -45.69 -23.60
C LEU A 157 -18.17 -47.17 -23.42
N GLN A 158 -17.17 -47.51 -22.60
CA GLN A 158 -16.81 -48.91 -22.32
C GLN A 158 -17.95 -49.68 -21.63
N ASP A 159 -18.67 -49.03 -20.71
CA ASP A 159 -19.77 -49.67 -19.97
C ASP A 159 -21.03 -49.81 -20.83
N HIS A 160 -21.30 -48.87 -21.73
CA HIS A 160 -22.56 -48.82 -22.46
C HIS A 160 -22.51 -49.39 -23.88
N LEU A 161 -21.35 -49.39 -24.55
CA LEU A 161 -21.23 -49.96 -25.89
C LEU A 161 -21.58 -51.46 -25.95
N PRO A 162 -21.17 -52.32 -25.00
CA PRO A 162 -21.58 -53.72 -24.99
C PRO A 162 -23.10 -53.88 -24.86
N VAL A 163 -23.72 -53.12 -23.94
CA VAL A 163 -25.18 -53.12 -23.76
C VAL A 163 -25.90 -52.68 -25.03
N LEU A 164 -25.40 -51.64 -25.69
CA LEU A 164 -25.94 -51.18 -26.96
C LEU A 164 -25.78 -52.26 -28.05
N SER A 165 -24.63 -52.93 -28.10
CA SER A 165 -24.35 -54.02 -29.02
C SER A 165 -25.35 -55.17 -28.84
N ASP A 166 -25.65 -55.55 -27.60
CA ASP A 166 -26.61 -56.60 -27.29
C ASP A 166 -28.03 -56.22 -27.72
N ILE A 167 -28.45 -54.98 -27.45
CA ILE A 167 -29.76 -54.47 -27.89
C ILE A 167 -29.85 -54.47 -29.42
N ILE A 168 -28.82 -53.97 -30.10
CA ILE A 168 -28.78 -53.94 -31.57
C ILE A 168 -28.82 -55.34 -32.14
N ASN A 169 -28.02 -56.27 -31.61
CA ASN A 169 -27.99 -57.65 -32.08
C ASN A 169 -29.32 -58.38 -31.83
N SER A 170 -30.03 -58.06 -30.74
CA SER A 170 -31.37 -58.58 -30.48
C SER A 170 -32.38 -58.18 -31.55
N TYR A 171 -32.29 -56.96 -32.08
CA TYR A 171 -33.15 -56.49 -33.18
C TYR A 171 -32.65 -56.99 -34.54
N LEU A 172 -31.34 -56.96 -34.80
CA LEU A 172 -30.76 -57.45 -36.05
C LEU A 172 -31.08 -58.93 -36.29
N ALA A 173 -31.05 -59.76 -35.25
CA ALA A 173 -31.35 -61.19 -35.35
C ALA A 173 -32.75 -61.51 -35.90
N GLN A 174 -33.68 -60.55 -35.87
CA GLN A 174 -35.03 -60.70 -36.43
C GLN A 174 -35.06 -60.53 -37.95
N VAL A 175 -34.09 -59.79 -38.51
CA VAL A 175 -34.13 -59.31 -39.90
C VAL A 175 -32.96 -59.83 -40.73
N VAL A 176 -31.78 -60.00 -40.14
CA VAL A 176 -30.51 -60.31 -40.82
C VAL A 176 -29.71 -61.40 -40.13
N GLU A 177 -28.87 -62.09 -40.90
CA GLU A 177 -28.00 -63.18 -40.44
C GLU A 177 -26.55 -62.70 -40.19
N TYR A 178 -26.41 -61.54 -39.54
CA TYR A 178 -25.10 -61.05 -39.08
C TYR A 178 -25.23 -60.37 -37.71
N GLN A 179 -24.12 -60.31 -36.99
CA GLN A 179 -23.99 -59.58 -35.73
C GLN A 179 -23.08 -58.38 -35.91
N ILE A 180 -23.25 -57.37 -35.06
CA ILE A 180 -22.37 -56.22 -34.96
C ILE A 180 -21.69 -56.20 -33.59
N SER A 181 -20.44 -55.79 -33.57
CA SER A 181 -19.70 -55.49 -32.35
C SER A 181 -19.15 -54.07 -32.41
N PHE A 182 -19.21 -53.38 -31.28
CA PHE A 182 -18.64 -52.06 -31.10
C PHE A 182 -17.43 -52.13 -30.19
N SER A 183 -16.33 -51.53 -30.62
CA SER A 183 -15.13 -51.40 -29.80
C SER A 183 -14.54 -49.99 -29.92
N LEU A 184 -13.87 -49.56 -28.86
CA LEU A 184 -13.14 -48.30 -28.85
C LEU A 184 -11.71 -48.55 -29.29
N HIS A 185 -11.27 -47.84 -30.33
CA HIS A 185 -9.88 -47.81 -30.73
C HIS A 185 -9.25 -46.48 -30.32
N LYS A 186 -8.11 -46.56 -29.65
CA LYS A 186 -7.27 -45.40 -29.40
C LYS A 186 -6.38 -45.20 -30.63
N SER A 187 -6.72 -44.19 -31.44
CA SER A 187 -5.87 -43.78 -32.55
C SER A 187 -4.54 -43.23 -32.04
N THR A 188 -3.49 -43.29 -32.87
CA THR A 188 -2.16 -42.73 -32.61
C THR A 188 -2.18 -41.21 -32.33
N THR A 189 -3.29 -40.54 -32.62
CA THR A 189 -3.49 -39.10 -32.45
C THR A 189 -4.29 -38.70 -31.20
N ASP A 190 -4.42 -39.61 -30.23
CA ASP A 190 -5.15 -39.38 -28.96
C ASP A 190 -6.66 -39.14 -29.15
N LYS A 191 -7.18 -39.45 -30.35
CA LYS A 191 -8.59 -39.44 -30.70
C LYS A 191 -9.21 -40.81 -30.43
N LEU A 192 -10.37 -40.80 -29.80
CA LEU A 192 -11.22 -41.97 -29.63
C LEU A 192 -12.03 -42.21 -30.90
N GLU A 193 -11.84 -43.37 -31.50
CA GLU A 193 -12.61 -43.81 -32.66
C GLU A 193 -13.48 -45.00 -32.26
N LEU A 194 -14.77 -44.91 -32.59
CA LEU A 194 -15.70 -46.03 -32.47
C LEU A 194 -15.52 -46.94 -33.69
N LEU A 195 -15.03 -48.16 -33.46
CA LEU A 195 -14.98 -49.20 -34.48
C LEU A 195 -16.24 -50.04 -34.39
N ALA A 196 -16.85 -50.26 -35.55
CA ALA A 196 -17.99 -51.15 -35.72
C ALA A 196 -17.56 -52.27 -36.68
N GLN A 197 -17.75 -53.51 -36.25
CA GLN A 197 -17.36 -54.70 -37.00
C GLN A 197 -18.54 -55.63 -37.17
N ILE A 198 -18.67 -56.20 -38.36
CA ILE A 198 -19.71 -57.17 -38.70
C ILE A 198 -19.12 -58.57 -38.62
N PHE A 199 -19.88 -59.47 -37.98
CA PHE A 199 -19.57 -60.89 -37.87
C PHE A 199 -20.68 -61.69 -38.54
N ASP A 200 -20.31 -62.44 -39.58
CA ASP A 200 -21.21 -63.37 -40.25
C ASP A 200 -20.48 -64.68 -40.61
N ASP A 201 -21.11 -65.50 -41.44
CA ASP A 201 -20.58 -66.77 -41.95
C ASP A 201 -19.24 -66.62 -42.71
N LYS A 202 -18.92 -65.42 -43.20
CA LYS A 202 -17.67 -65.09 -43.91
C LYS A 202 -16.60 -64.53 -42.97
N GLY A 203 -16.88 -64.44 -41.68
CA GLY A 203 -15.97 -63.93 -40.66
C GLY A 203 -16.16 -62.44 -40.38
N GLU A 204 -15.07 -61.80 -39.95
CA GLU A 204 -15.07 -60.40 -39.52
C GLU A 204 -14.88 -59.45 -40.72
N ARG A 205 -15.76 -58.45 -40.86
CA ARG A 205 -15.70 -57.45 -41.94
C ARG A 205 -16.14 -56.06 -41.50
N ASP A 206 -15.68 -55.04 -42.21
CA ASP A 206 -16.07 -53.63 -41.98
C ASP A 206 -17.56 -53.42 -42.33
N VAL A 207 -18.27 -52.57 -41.58
CA VAL A 207 -19.64 -52.11 -41.87
C VAL A 207 -19.79 -51.57 -43.30
N LYS A 208 -18.72 -51.00 -43.89
CA LYS A 208 -18.70 -50.57 -45.29
C LYS A 208 -18.94 -51.70 -46.29
N SER A 209 -18.74 -52.96 -45.90
CA SER A 209 -19.01 -54.12 -46.76
C SER A 209 -20.49 -54.51 -46.82
N LEU A 210 -21.35 -53.92 -45.99
CA LEU A 210 -22.80 -54.19 -46.02
C LEU A 210 -23.43 -53.70 -47.33
N SER A 211 -24.38 -54.48 -47.85
CA SER A 211 -25.20 -54.10 -49.00
C SER A 211 -26.11 -52.89 -48.69
N GLY A 212 -26.67 -52.25 -49.72
CA GLY A 212 -27.55 -51.10 -49.56
C GLY A 212 -28.72 -51.37 -48.60
N GLY A 213 -29.43 -52.49 -48.77
CA GLY A 213 -30.52 -52.89 -47.88
C GLY A 213 -30.04 -53.18 -46.46
N GLN A 214 -28.93 -53.90 -46.29
CA GLN A 214 -28.35 -54.18 -44.96
C GLN A 214 -27.96 -52.90 -44.22
N ARG A 215 -27.46 -51.88 -44.92
CA ARG A 215 -27.15 -50.57 -44.32
C ARG A 215 -28.41 -49.83 -43.87
N VAL A 216 -29.51 -49.92 -44.62
CA VAL A 216 -30.79 -49.32 -44.24
C VAL A 216 -31.34 -50.01 -42.98
N ILE A 217 -31.33 -51.35 -42.93
CA ILE A 217 -31.74 -52.12 -41.76
C ILE A 217 -30.90 -51.73 -40.53
N LEU A 218 -29.57 -51.68 -40.68
CA LEU A 218 -28.68 -51.30 -39.59
C LEU A 218 -28.99 -49.90 -39.06
N LYS A 219 -29.31 -48.92 -39.92
CA LYS A 219 -29.70 -47.58 -39.49
C LYS A 219 -31.01 -47.60 -38.69
N ILE A 220 -32.01 -48.34 -39.14
CA ILE A 220 -33.31 -48.45 -38.45
C ILE A 220 -33.12 -49.10 -37.09
N VAL A 221 -32.41 -50.23 -37.04
CA VAL A 221 -32.13 -50.94 -35.79
C VAL A 221 -31.32 -50.07 -34.84
N TRP A 222 -30.33 -49.33 -35.34
CA TRP A 222 -29.55 -48.39 -34.54
C TRP A 222 -30.43 -47.31 -33.90
N MET A 223 -31.37 -46.74 -34.66
CA MET A 223 -32.35 -45.78 -34.13
C MET A 223 -33.22 -46.41 -33.04
N PHE A 224 -33.69 -47.65 -33.21
CA PHE A 224 -34.52 -48.33 -32.21
C PHE A 224 -33.71 -48.69 -30.96
N ALA A 225 -32.48 -49.16 -31.12
CA ALA A 225 -31.60 -49.48 -30.01
C ALA A 225 -31.31 -48.24 -29.16
N ILE A 226 -30.94 -47.11 -29.80
CA ILE A 226 -30.73 -45.85 -29.09
C ILE A 226 -32.03 -45.40 -28.42
N SER A 227 -33.14 -45.36 -29.15
CA SER A 227 -34.45 -44.94 -28.62
C SER A 227 -34.86 -45.78 -27.40
N SER A 228 -34.67 -47.10 -27.48
CA SER A 228 -34.93 -48.04 -26.38
C SER A 228 -33.98 -47.81 -25.21
N TYR A 229 -32.70 -47.55 -25.47
CA TYR A 229 -31.68 -47.36 -24.45
C TYR A 229 -31.90 -46.06 -23.66
N ILE A 230 -32.19 -44.96 -24.35
CA ILE A 230 -32.44 -43.65 -23.73
C ILE A 230 -33.90 -43.46 -23.27
N HIS A 231 -34.76 -44.46 -23.47
CA HIS A 231 -36.19 -44.43 -23.15
C HIS A 231 -36.91 -43.23 -23.80
N SER A 232 -36.68 -43.00 -25.10
CA SER A 232 -37.33 -41.90 -25.81
C SER A 232 -38.84 -42.12 -25.90
N PRO A 233 -39.67 -41.12 -25.56
CA PRO A 233 -41.12 -41.24 -25.63
C PRO A 233 -41.67 -41.11 -27.07
N VAL A 234 -40.86 -40.59 -27.99
CA VAL A 234 -41.27 -40.30 -29.38
C VAL A 234 -40.13 -40.66 -30.34
N LEU A 235 -40.48 -41.21 -31.50
CA LEU A 235 -39.58 -41.44 -32.62
C LEU A 235 -40.17 -40.87 -33.91
N PHE A 236 -39.37 -40.09 -34.63
CA PHE A 236 -39.70 -39.59 -35.97
C PHE A 236 -38.84 -40.30 -36.99
N ILE A 237 -39.46 -40.77 -38.06
CA ILE A 237 -38.83 -41.48 -39.17
C ILE A 237 -39.23 -40.76 -40.46
N ASP A 238 -38.27 -40.17 -41.16
CA ASP A 238 -38.50 -39.48 -42.42
C ASP A 238 -37.82 -40.21 -43.57
N GLU A 239 -38.62 -40.87 -44.42
CA GLU A 239 -38.18 -41.57 -45.63
C GLU A 239 -37.06 -42.62 -45.44
N THR A 240 -36.84 -43.11 -44.22
CA THR A 240 -35.67 -43.97 -43.93
C THR A 240 -35.85 -45.43 -44.36
N ILE A 241 -37.08 -45.86 -44.62
CA ILE A 241 -37.44 -47.26 -44.95
C ILE A 241 -37.71 -47.39 -46.47
N ASN A 242 -37.08 -46.53 -47.27
CA ASN A 242 -37.15 -46.58 -48.73
C ASN A 242 -35.99 -47.44 -49.26
N ASN A 243 -36.19 -48.15 -50.38
CA ASN A 243 -35.21 -49.04 -51.02
C ASN A 243 -34.94 -50.40 -50.33
N LEU A 244 -35.95 -50.96 -49.65
CA LEU A 244 -35.93 -52.35 -49.19
C LEU A 244 -36.74 -53.23 -50.16
N ASP A 245 -36.32 -54.48 -50.33
CA ASP A 245 -37.08 -55.51 -51.04
C ASP A 245 -38.30 -55.96 -50.22
N ALA A 246 -39.33 -56.47 -50.90
CA ALA A 246 -40.62 -56.76 -50.28
C ALA A 246 -40.53 -57.72 -49.07
N ASP A 247 -39.64 -58.72 -49.13
CA ASP A 247 -39.42 -59.67 -48.04
C ASP A 247 -38.77 -59.01 -46.82
N THR A 248 -37.80 -58.12 -47.05
CA THR A 248 -37.15 -57.35 -45.98
C THR A 248 -38.08 -56.31 -45.38
N VAL A 249 -38.94 -55.66 -46.19
CA VAL A 249 -39.96 -54.73 -45.68
C VAL A 249 -40.87 -55.44 -44.69
N ALA A 250 -41.36 -56.64 -45.01
CA ALA A 250 -42.23 -57.41 -44.11
C ALA A 250 -41.57 -57.67 -42.74
N LYS A 251 -40.30 -58.13 -42.72
CA LYS A 251 -39.55 -58.35 -41.48
C LYS A 251 -39.33 -57.07 -40.67
N VAL A 252 -39.07 -55.95 -41.36
CA VAL A 252 -38.91 -54.64 -40.70
C VAL A 252 -40.25 -54.14 -40.15
N SER A 253 -41.37 -54.42 -40.82
CA SER A 253 -42.73 -54.13 -40.32
C SER A 253 -43.00 -54.85 -39.00
N ASP A 254 -42.71 -56.15 -38.93
CA ASP A 254 -42.95 -56.96 -37.73
C ASP A 254 -42.12 -56.43 -36.55
N MET A 255 -40.84 -56.14 -36.80
CA MET A 255 -39.94 -55.54 -35.80
C MET A 255 -40.45 -54.17 -35.31
N LEU A 256 -40.95 -53.33 -36.23
CA LEU A 256 -41.55 -52.03 -35.91
C LEU A 256 -42.79 -52.16 -35.02
N GLU A 257 -43.69 -53.08 -35.37
CA GLU A 257 -44.91 -53.34 -34.63
C GLU A 257 -44.61 -53.81 -33.20
N ASP A 258 -43.69 -54.76 -33.05
CA ASP A 258 -43.24 -55.26 -31.75
C ASP A 258 -42.55 -54.17 -30.92
N PHE A 259 -41.76 -53.30 -31.56
CA PHE A 259 -41.10 -52.19 -30.90
C PHE A 259 -42.09 -51.16 -30.35
N VAL A 260 -43.07 -50.74 -31.15
CA VAL A 260 -44.10 -49.76 -30.73
C VAL A 260 -44.96 -50.33 -29.60
N LYS A 261 -45.41 -51.59 -29.72
CA LYS A 261 -46.24 -52.26 -28.70
C LYS A 261 -45.51 -52.45 -27.37
N SER A 262 -44.26 -52.87 -27.40
CA SER A 262 -43.50 -53.19 -26.18
C SER A 262 -43.11 -51.95 -25.37
N LYS A 263 -43.00 -50.77 -25.99
CA LYS A 263 -42.44 -49.57 -25.35
C LYS A 263 -43.41 -48.43 -25.11
N SER A 264 -44.68 -48.54 -25.53
CA SER A 264 -45.67 -47.45 -25.41
C SER A 264 -45.13 -46.11 -25.98
N MET A 265 -44.37 -46.18 -27.07
CA MET A 265 -43.72 -45.04 -27.71
C MET A 265 -44.61 -44.49 -28.82
N LYS A 266 -44.59 -43.17 -29.05
CA LYS A 266 -45.25 -42.57 -30.21
C LYS A 266 -44.33 -42.62 -31.42
N LEU A 267 -44.76 -43.26 -32.50
CA LEU A 267 -44.03 -43.33 -33.75
C LEU A 267 -44.70 -42.46 -34.82
N TYR A 268 -43.92 -41.58 -35.43
CA TYR A 268 -44.33 -40.79 -36.59
C TYR A 268 -43.45 -41.18 -37.77
N ALA A 269 -44.04 -41.63 -38.87
CA ALA A 269 -43.32 -41.98 -40.08
C ALA A 269 -43.83 -41.20 -41.28
N VAL A 270 -42.91 -40.66 -42.08
CA VAL A 270 -43.16 -40.07 -43.40
C VAL A 270 -42.60 -41.04 -44.43
N THR A 271 -43.44 -41.52 -45.34
CA THR A 271 -43.04 -42.50 -46.34
C THR A 271 -43.92 -42.44 -47.58
N HIS A 272 -43.32 -42.65 -48.75
CA HIS A 272 -44.03 -42.87 -50.01
C HIS A 272 -44.22 -44.37 -50.34
N ASN A 273 -43.77 -45.27 -49.46
CA ASN A 273 -43.85 -46.71 -49.69
C ASN A 273 -45.22 -47.27 -49.26
N GLN A 274 -45.98 -47.78 -50.23
CA GLN A 274 -47.32 -48.34 -50.00
C GLN A 274 -47.33 -49.49 -48.99
N GLN A 275 -46.32 -50.36 -49.00
CA GLN A 275 -46.26 -51.50 -48.07
C GLN A 275 -46.15 -51.05 -46.60
N ILE A 276 -45.53 -49.90 -46.36
CA ILE A 276 -45.40 -49.31 -45.04
C ILE A 276 -46.70 -48.62 -44.65
N GLN A 277 -47.32 -47.89 -45.57
CA GLN A 277 -48.62 -47.27 -45.34
C GLN A 277 -49.71 -48.30 -45.02
N ASP A 278 -49.65 -49.48 -45.64
CA ASP A 278 -50.61 -50.57 -45.47
C ASP A 278 -50.41 -51.37 -44.17
N MET A 279 -49.38 -51.07 -43.35
CA MET A 279 -49.15 -51.75 -42.08
C MET A 279 -50.30 -51.49 -41.10
N LYS A 280 -50.71 -52.54 -40.37
CA LYS A 280 -51.92 -52.48 -39.51
C LYS A 280 -51.71 -51.82 -38.15
N PHE A 281 -50.47 -51.49 -37.77
CA PHE A 281 -50.18 -50.90 -36.46
C PHE A 281 -50.32 -49.38 -36.42
N TRP A 282 -50.59 -48.72 -37.55
CA TRP A 282 -50.82 -47.27 -37.57
C TRP A 282 -52.17 -46.91 -36.94
N ASP A 283 -52.14 -46.08 -35.91
CA ASP A 283 -53.36 -45.55 -35.30
C ASP A 283 -54.09 -44.57 -36.24
N LYS A 284 -53.34 -43.82 -37.04
CA LYS A 284 -53.86 -42.80 -37.96
C LYS A 284 -52.89 -42.55 -39.11
N VAL A 285 -53.42 -42.51 -40.33
CA VAL A 285 -52.70 -42.07 -41.53
C VAL A 285 -53.13 -40.64 -41.86
N ILE A 286 -52.17 -39.77 -42.19
CA ILE A 286 -52.39 -38.38 -42.60
C ILE A 286 -51.83 -38.22 -44.02
N GLU A 287 -52.71 -37.96 -44.97
CA GLU A 287 -52.33 -37.58 -46.34
C GLU A 287 -52.11 -36.07 -46.40
N ILE A 288 -50.99 -35.64 -46.99
CA ILE A 288 -50.59 -34.23 -47.16
C ILE A 288 -50.64 -33.86 -48.63
#